data_AF-A0A8K0P509-F1
#
_entry.id   AF-A0A8K0P509-F1
#
_cell.length_a   1.000
_cell.length_b   1.000
_cell.length_c   1.000
_cell.angle_alpha   90.00
_cell.angle_beta   90.00
_cell.angle_gamma   90.00
#
_symmetry.space_group_name_H-M   'P 1'
#
loop_
_entity.id
_entity.type
_entity.pdbx_description
1 polymer ?
#
loop_
_entity_poly.entity_id
_entity_poly.type
_entity_poly.pdbx_seq_one_letter_code
_entity_poly.pdbx_strand_id
1 'polypeptide(L)'
;MLDSFRCVDIDGPPVSGGWSEWSPWQCSVTCGGGIGRRTRECNNPTPNVFGFGCEGPLVSEGSCNQFPCGTVSPGNKRLRCLKNWVTSENYSSED
;
A
#
# COMPACT_ATOMS: atom_id res chain seq x y z
N MET A 1 -32.51 18.02 -4.66
CA MET A 1 -31.19 18.55 -4.27
C MET A 1 -31.33 19.09 -2.85
N LEU A 2 -31.29 18.21 -1.86
CA LEU A 2 -31.22 18.58 -0.44
C LEU A 2 -30.27 17.58 0.21
N ASP A 3 -29.23 18.13 0.82
CA ASP A 3 -28.04 17.45 1.29
C ASP A 3 -28.36 16.30 2.23
N SER A 4 -27.60 15.22 2.06
CA SER A 4 -27.47 14.13 3.02
C SER A 4 -26.77 14.69 4.27
N PHE A 5 -27.53 15.33 5.15
CA PHE A 5 -27.08 15.59 6.51
C PHE A 5 -26.98 14.25 7.21
N ARG A 6 -25.75 13.74 7.38
CA ARG A 6 -25.48 12.59 8.23
C ARG A 6 -25.73 13.00 9.67
N CYS A 7 -26.71 12.39 10.32
CA CYS A 7 -26.89 12.52 11.76
C CYS A 7 -25.65 11.96 12.46
N VAL A 8 -25.02 12.75 13.34
CA VAL A 8 -23.96 12.28 14.23
C VAL A 8 -24.60 12.16 15.60
N ASP A 9 -24.77 10.94 16.11
CA ASP A 9 -25.37 10.69 17.43
C ASP A 9 -24.48 11.30 18.53
N ILE A 10 -24.90 12.46 19.04
CA ILE A 10 -24.26 13.22 20.12
C ILE A 10 -24.64 12.70 21.53
N ASP A 11 -25.44 11.64 21.61
CA ASP A 11 -25.85 11.01 22.87
C ASP A 11 -25.18 9.63 23.08
N GLY A 12 -24.22 9.26 22.22
CA GLY A 12 -23.51 7.98 22.28
C GLY A 12 -22.28 7.97 23.22
N PRO A 13 -21.81 6.79 23.65
CA PRO A 13 -20.56 6.69 24.43
C PRO A 13 -19.36 7.23 23.63
N PRO A 14 -18.28 7.66 24.31
CA PRO A 14 -17.05 8.07 23.64
C PRO A 14 -16.54 7.00 22.67
N VAL A 15 -16.25 7.40 21.43
CA VAL A 15 -15.60 6.55 20.43
C VAL A 15 -14.25 7.18 20.13
N SER A 16 -13.18 6.58 20.65
CA SER A 16 -11.82 7.01 20.34
C SER A 16 -11.43 6.57 18.92
N GLY A 17 -10.67 7.43 18.26
CA GLY A 17 -10.21 7.23 16.90
C GLY A 17 -9.21 6.09 16.79
N GLY A 18 -9.34 5.29 15.74
CA GLY A 18 -8.39 4.26 15.37
C GLY A 18 -7.77 4.53 14.01
N TRP A 19 -6.51 4.15 13.87
CA TRP A 19 -5.78 4.28 12.62
C TRP A 19 -6.28 3.27 11.59
N SER A 20 -6.44 3.73 10.34
CA SER A 20 -6.50 2.86 9.18
C SER A 20 -5.19 2.10 9.01
N GLU A 21 -5.24 1.08 8.15
CA GLU A 21 -4.02 0.52 7.59
C GLU A 21 -3.19 1.60 6.89
N TRP A 22 -1.88 1.41 6.91
CA TRP A 22 -0.97 2.27 6.19
C TRP A 22 -1.13 2.10 4.68
N SER A 23 -1.03 3.20 3.95
CA SER A 23 -0.88 3.18 2.50
C SER A 23 0.38 2.41 2.10
N PRO A 24 0.44 1.91 0.85
CA PRO A 24 1.69 1.48 0.26
C PRO A 24 2.74 2.60 0.33
N TRP A 25 4.02 2.21 0.38
CA TRP A 25 5.14 3.14 0.34
C TRP A 25 5.23 3.83 -1.03
N GLN A 26 5.27 5.16 -1.01
CA GLN A 26 5.66 5.99 -2.14
C GLN A 26 7.18 6.18 -2.07
N CYS A 27 7.90 5.30 -2.77
CA CYS A 27 9.36 5.25 -2.74
C CYS A 27 10.01 6.10 -3.84
N SER A 28 11.16 6.70 -3.53
CA SER A 28 11.99 7.42 -4.51
C SER A 28 12.56 6.53 -5.62
N VAL A 29 12.81 5.26 -5.30
CA VAL A 29 13.32 4.25 -6.24
C VAL A 29 12.54 2.96 -6.12
N THR A 30 12.53 2.17 -7.19
CA THR A 30 11.88 0.86 -7.23
C THR A 30 12.78 -0.27 -6.77
N CYS A 31 14.09 -0.07 -6.66
CA CYS A 31 15.08 -1.04 -6.18
C CYS A 31 16.32 -0.30 -5.64
N GLY A 32 17.23 -1.02 -5.01
CA GLY A 32 18.54 -0.50 -4.58
C GLY A 32 18.51 0.30 -3.28
N GLY A 33 17.38 0.32 -2.58
CA GLY A 33 17.20 1.10 -1.36
C GLY A 33 16.86 2.57 -1.65
N GLY A 34 15.61 2.93 -1.35
CA GLY A 34 15.11 4.29 -1.43
C GLY A 34 14.65 4.82 -0.08
N ILE A 35 14.27 6.09 -0.09
CA ILE A 35 13.50 6.70 0.99
C ILE A 35 12.10 6.95 0.43
N GLY A 36 11.09 6.67 1.24
CA GLY A 36 9.71 6.85 0.85
C GLY A 36 8.85 7.35 1.98
N ARG A 37 7.61 7.68 1.63
CA ARG A 37 6.57 8.07 2.58
C ARG A 37 5.35 7.17 2.45
N ARG A 38 4.63 7.00 3.54
CA ARG A 38 3.31 6.37 3.58
C ARG A 38 2.40 7.14 4.53
N THR A 39 1.10 7.03 4.30
CA THR A 39 0.07 7.75 5.04
C THR A 39 -0.95 6.79 5.63
N ARG A 40 -1.66 7.22 6.66
CA ARG A 40 -2.82 6.53 7.23
C ARG A 40 -3.85 7.56 7.66
N GLU A 41 -5.07 7.13 7.91
CA GLU A 41 -6.19 7.99 8.30
C GLU A 41 -6.72 7.61 9.68
N CYS A 42 -7.24 8.58 10.43
CA CYS A 42 -7.85 8.34 11.73
C CYS A 42 -9.36 8.10 11.56
N ASN A 43 -9.71 6.96 10.93
CA ASN A 43 -11.09 6.64 10.55
C ASN A 43 -11.50 5.18 10.80
N ASN A 44 -10.70 4.42 11.56
CA ASN A 44 -10.96 3.01 11.82
C ASN A 44 -10.88 2.66 13.32
N PRO A 45 -11.82 3.14 14.15
CA PRO A 45 -13.00 3.94 13.80
C PRO A 45 -12.74 5.45 13.77
N THR A 46 -13.64 6.23 13.16
CA THR A 46 -13.60 7.71 13.24
C THR A 46 -13.97 8.15 14.66
N PRO A 47 -13.18 9.03 15.30
CA PRO A 47 -13.51 9.54 16.62
C PRO A 47 -14.80 10.36 16.61
N ASN A 48 -15.62 10.23 17.66
CA ASN A 48 -16.73 11.16 17.89
C ASN A 48 -16.29 12.34 18.77
N VAL A 49 -17.18 13.31 18.98
CA VAL A 49 -16.89 14.54 19.74
C VAL A 49 -16.47 14.28 21.19
N PHE A 50 -16.80 13.12 21.74
CA PHE A 50 -16.48 12.73 23.12
C PHE A 50 -15.25 11.81 23.22
N GLY A 51 -14.73 11.32 22.10
CA GLY A 51 -13.60 10.40 22.05
C GLY A 51 -12.27 11.10 21.75
N PHE A 52 -11.17 10.39 22.02
CA PHE A 52 -9.83 10.90 21.72
C PHE A 52 -9.49 10.72 20.23
N GLY A 53 -8.73 11.66 19.67
CA GLY A 53 -8.12 11.48 18.36
C GLY A 53 -7.03 10.41 18.37
N CYS A 54 -6.59 10.00 17.18
CA CYS A 54 -5.54 9.00 17.07
C CYS A 54 -4.17 9.56 17.48
N GLU A 55 -3.42 8.78 18.27
CA GLU A 55 -2.08 9.17 18.70
C GLU A 55 -1.00 8.75 17.69
N GLY A 56 -0.01 9.64 17.49
CA GLY A 56 1.10 9.45 16.56
C GLY A 56 0.88 10.10 15.19
N PRO A 57 1.80 9.89 14.25
CA PRO A 57 1.81 10.66 13.02
C PRO A 57 0.84 10.10 11.96
N LEU A 58 0.28 11.00 11.16
CA LEU A 58 -0.49 10.70 9.94
C LEU A 58 0.42 10.16 8.81
N VAL A 59 1.66 10.64 8.77
CA VAL A 59 2.65 10.35 7.74
C VAL A 59 3.88 9.72 8.37
N SER A 60 4.39 8.65 7.76
CA SER A 60 5.65 8.01 8.13
C SER A 60 6.62 8.08 6.96
N GLU A 61 7.85 8.47 7.24
CA GLU A 61 8.98 8.45 6.31
C GLU A 61 9.97 7.35 6.72
N GLY A 62 10.56 6.66 5.75
CA GLY A 62 11.50 5.59 6.03
C GLY A 62 12.11 4.95 4.79
N SER A 63 13.05 4.04 5.03
CA SER A 63 13.71 3.28 3.97
C SER A 63 12.77 2.27 3.33
N CYS A 64 12.85 2.11 2.01
CA CYS A 64 12.03 1.16 1.28
C CYS A 64 12.77 0.57 0.06
N ASN A 65 12.21 -0.46 -0.56
CA ASN A 65 12.76 -1.12 -1.76
C ASN A 65 14.26 -1.49 -1.64
N GLN A 66 14.66 -2.01 -0.49
CA GLN A 66 16.06 -2.37 -0.16
C GLN A 66 16.62 -3.56 -0.94
N PHE A 67 15.82 -4.20 -1.79
CA PHE A 67 16.29 -5.28 -2.64
C PHE A 67 17.20 -4.74 -3.76
N PRO A 68 18.25 -5.46 -4.15
CA PRO A 68 19.19 -4.99 -5.17
C PRO A 68 18.53 -4.81 -6.54
N CYS A 69 19.04 -3.85 -7.31
CA CYS A 69 18.65 -3.67 -8.70
C CYS A 69 19.28 -4.76 -9.58
N GLY A 70 18.61 -5.13 -10.68
CA GLY A 70 19.12 -6.09 -11.66
C GLY A 70 18.93 -7.57 -11.29
N THR A 71 18.46 -7.87 -10.09
CA THR A 71 17.96 -9.21 -9.76
C THR A 71 16.48 -9.31 -10.11
N VAL A 72 16.05 -10.42 -10.71
CA VAL A 72 14.63 -10.70 -10.95
C VAL A 72 13.88 -10.62 -9.63
N SER A 73 12.99 -9.64 -9.46
CA SER A 73 12.16 -9.52 -8.26
C SER A 73 11.38 -10.82 -8.04
N PRO A 74 11.36 -11.39 -6.82
CA PRO A 74 10.64 -12.65 -6.55
C PRO A 74 9.13 -12.64 -6.87
N GLY A 75 8.52 -11.46 -7.07
CA GLY A 75 7.12 -11.29 -7.44
C GLY A 75 6.82 -11.19 -8.93
N ASN A 76 7.82 -11.04 -9.80
CA ASN A 76 7.60 -10.83 -11.24
C ASN A 76 7.88 -12.14 -12.01
N LYS A 77 6.93 -13.08 -11.98
CA LYS A 77 6.96 -14.30 -12.80
C LYS A 77 6.65 -14.02 -14.29
N ARG A 78 7.25 -13.01 -14.90
CA ARG A 78 7.13 -12.75 -16.34
C ARG A 78 8.47 -13.00 -17.02
N LEU A 79 8.57 -14.24 -17.51
CA LEU A 79 9.21 -14.65 -18.77
C LEU A 79 10.74 -14.54 -18.84
N ARG A 80 11.39 -15.71 -18.87
CA ARG A 80 12.79 -15.85 -19.28
C ARG A 80 12.87 -15.63 -20.79
N CYS A 81 13.41 -14.50 -21.23
CA CYS A 81 13.95 -14.38 -22.59
C CYS A 81 15.44 -14.73 -22.55
N LEU A 82 15.76 -15.98 -22.90
CA LEU A 82 17.11 -16.34 -23.33
C LEU A 82 17.21 -16.02 -24.83
N LYS A 83 18.04 -15.05 -25.22
CA LYS A 83 18.40 -14.82 -26.63
C LYS A 83 19.37 -15.92 -27.08
N ASN A 84 19.38 -16.53 -28.27
CA ASN A 84 18.58 -16.69 -29.49
C ASN A 84 19.27 -17.93 -30.15
N TRP A 85 18.67 -18.90 -30.83
CA TRP A 85 17.97 -18.85 -32.12
C TRP A 85 17.44 -20.27 -32.40
N VAL A 86 16.13 -20.51 -32.48
CA VAL A 86 15.50 -21.42 -33.47
C VAL A 86 14.07 -20.92 -33.69
N THR A 87 13.65 -20.96 -34.94
CA THR A 87 12.45 -20.39 -35.56
C THR A 87 11.13 -20.97 -35.06
N SER A 88 10.04 -20.34 -35.50
CA SER A 88 8.64 -20.44 -35.09
C SER A 88 7.93 -21.78 -35.25
N GLU A 89 8.59 -22.93 -35.14
CA GLU A 89 7.92 -24.23 -35.27
C GLU A 89 8.39 -25.21 -34.21
N ASN A 90 7.39 -25.81 -33.53
CA ASN A 90 7.46 -26.99 -32.65
C ASN A 90 7.73 -26.73 -31.16
N TYR A 91 6.70 -26.21 -30.48
CA TYR A 91 6.41 -26.58 -29.10
C TYR A 91 5.73 -27.96 -29.12
N SER A 92 6.52 -29.03 -29.14
CA SER A 92 6.03 -30.35 -28.75
C SER A 92 6.14 -30.44 -27.24
N SER A 93 4.99 -30.33 -26.57
CA SER A 93 4.83 -30.70 -25.17
C SER A 93 4.97 -32.21 -25.03
N GLU A 94 5.98 -32.69 -24.31
CA GLU A 94 5.95 -34.03 -23.72
C GLU A 94 6.58 -33.97 -22.31
N ASP A 95 5.71 -34.33 -21.35
CA ASP A 95 5.83 -34.77 -19.95
C ASP A 95 6.92 -34.24 -19.00
#